data_AF-A0A9W4CH85-F1
#
_entry.id   AF-A0A9W4CH85-F1
#
_cell.length_a   1.000
_cell.length_b   1.000
_cell.length_c   1.000
_cell.angle_alpha   90.00
_cell.angle_beta   90.00
_cell.angle_gamma   90.00
#
_symmetry.space_group_name_H-M   'P 1'
#
loop_
_entity.id
_entity.type
_entity.pdbx_description
1 polymer ?
#
loop_
_entity_poly.entity_id
_entity_poly.type
_entity_poly.pdbx_seq_one_letter_code
_entity_poly.pdbx_strand_id
1 'polypeptide(L)'
;MLGLIATSSTSLELKSLITSQTHGTGFTLVATIVANLCLKKDIFLTVQQSKLYVTSALEYSLTIGKGQGFVRHFYPFFPLA
;
A
#
# COMPACT_ATOMS: atom_id res chain seq x y z
N MET A 1 -23.69 33.91 -2.72
CA MET A 1 -23.28 33.26 -1.46
C MET A 1 -22.50 31.99 -1.81
N LEU A 2 -21.25 32.13 -2.26
CA LEU A 2 -20.35 30.97 -2.42
C LEU A 2 -19.77 30.66 -1.04
N GLY A 3 -20.24 29.59 -0.42
CA GLY A 3 -19.68 29.11 0.85
C GLY A 3 -18.27 28.58 0.62
N LEU A 4 -17.30 29.06 1.41
CA LEU A 4 -16.00 28.41 1.54
C LEU A 4 -16.23 26.97 2.02
N ILE A 5 -15.91 25.98 1.20
CA ILE A 5 -15.80 24.60 1.66
C ILE A 5 -14.49 24.50 2.43
N ALA A 6 -14.55 24.51 3.76
CA ALA A 6 -13.41 24.17 4.58
C ALA A 6 -13.05 22.69 4.32
N THR A 7 -11.97 22.46 3.57
CA THR A 7 -11.44 21.12 3.34
C THR A 7 -10.46 20.82 4.47
N SER A 8 -10.86 19.95 5.40
CA SER A 8 -9.92 19.37 6.36
C SER A 8 -9.16 18.24 5.66
N SER A 9 -7.83 18.25 5.77
CA SER A 9 -6.97 17.18 5.30
C SER A 9 -6.30 16.49 6.49
N THR A 10 -6.07 15.19 6.36
CA THR A 10 -5.37 14.38 7.37
C THR A 10 -4.22 13.67 6.70
N SER A 11 -3.01 13.79 7.28
CA SER A 11 -1.83 13.07 6.81
C SER A 11 -1.65 11.75 7.56
N LEU A 12 -1.11 10.76 6.86
CA LEU A 12 -0.77 9.45 7.40
C LEU A 12 0.72 9.21 7.19
N GLU A 13 1.47 9.15 8.28
CA GLU A 13 2.88 8.77 8.30
C GLU A 13 2.99 7.29 8.70
N LEU A 14 3.64 6.51 7.85
CA LEU A 14 3.86 5.07 8.03
C LEU A 14 5.32 4.76 7.71
N LYS A 15 5.81 3.61 8.22
CA LYS A 15 7.21 3.20 8.05
C LYS A 15 7.66 3.29 6.59
N SER A 16 8.69 4.10 6.36
CA SER A 16 9.42 4.13 5.11
C SER A 16 10.46 3.01 5.09
N LEU A 17 10.68 2.41 3.92
CA LEU A 17 11.56 1.27 3.74
C LEU A 17 12.63 1.59 2.71
N ILE A 18 13.88 1.27 3.04
CA ILE A 18 14.99 1.33 2.10
C ILE A 18 15.10 -0.05 1.45
N THR A 19 14.70 -0.16 0.19
CA THR A 19 14.58 -1.42 -0.54
C THR A 19 14.67 -1.17 -2.06
N SER A 20 15.24 -2.11 -2.81
CA SER A 20 15.24 -2.13 -4.29
C SER A 20 14.10 -2.98 -4.87
N GLN A 21 13.21 -3.50 -4.02
CA GLN A 21 12.13 -4.40 -4.40
C GLN A 21 10.83 -3.61 -4.65
N THR A 22 10.92 -2.51 -5.38
CA THR A 22 9.84 -1.52 -5.48
C THR A 22 8.94 -1.70 -6.70
N HIS A 23 9.26 -2.62 -7.60
CA HIS A 23 8.44 -2.87 -8.79
C HIS A 23 7.03 -3.36 -8.38
N GLY A 24 6.00 -2.70 -8.89
CA GLY A 24 4.60 -3.00 -8.54
C GLY A 24 4.09 -2.34 -7.26
N THR A 25 4.87 -1.50 -6.56
CA THR A 25 4.42 -0.80 -5.34
C THR A 25 3.15 0.02 -5.56
N GLY A 26 3.15 0.89 -6.58
CA GLY A 26 2.00 1.74 -6.89
C GLY A 26 0.75 0.94 -7.29
N PHE A 27 0.94 -0.06 -8.17
CA PHE A 27 -0.15 -0.96 -8.59
C PHE A 27 -0.75 -1.72 -7.41
N THR A 28 0.09 -2.24 -6.52
CA THR A 28 -0.37 -2.94 -5.31
C THR A 28 -1.14 -2.00 -4.39
N LEU A 29 -0.65 -0.78 -4.19
CA LEU A 29 -1.30 0.22 -3.35
C LEU A 29 -2.70 0.55 -3.88
N VAL A 30 -2.81 0.87 -5.17
CA VAL A 30 -4.08 1.18 -5.84
C VAL A 30 -5.02 -0.03 -5.81
N ALA A 31 -4.54 -1.23 -6.12
CA ALA A 31 -5.36 -2.44 -6.09
C ALA A 31 -5.94 -2.71 -4.69
N THR A 32 -5.14 -2.50 -3.64
CA THR A 32 -5.60 -2.69 -2.25
C THR A 32 -6.63 -1.61 -1.85
N ILE A 33 -6.46 -0.37 -2.30
CA ILE A 33 -7.44 0.71 -2.10
C ILE A 33 -8.77 0.33 -2.76
N VAL A 34 -8.74 -0.03 -4.04
CA VAL A 34 -9.96 -0.39 -4.78
C VAL A 34 -10.66 -1.59 -4.14
N ALA A 35 -9.92 -2.64 -3.77
CA ALA A 35 -10.48 -3.81 -3.09
C ALA A 35 -11.17 -3.44 -1.76
N ASN A 36 -10.52 -2.62 -0.94
CA ASN A 36 -11.08 -2.16 0.33
C ASN A 36 -12.34 -1.28 0.14
N LEU A 37 -12.35 -0.41 -0.88
CA LEU A 37 -13.54 0.39 -1.22
C LEU A 37 -14.70 -0.49 -1.73
N CYS A 38 -14.42 -1.51 -2.53
CA CYS A 38 -15.43 -2.48 -2.96
C CYS A 38 -16.04 -3.24 -1.77
N LEU A 39 -15.27 -3.42 -0.70
CA LEU A 39 -15.75 -3.96 0.58
C LEU A 39 -16.45 -2.92 1.47
N LYS A 40 -16.74 -1.72 0.94
CA LYS A 40 -17.43 -0.61 1.63
C LYS A 40 -16.74 -0.14 2.92
N LYS A 41 -15.40 -0.25 2.98
CA LYS A 41 -14.63 0.29 4.10
C LYS A 41 -14.57 1.82 4.04
N ASP A 42 -14.39 2.42 5.22
CA ASP A 42 -14.13 3.87 5.33
C ASP A 42 -12.87 4.27 4.55
N ILE A 43 -12.86 5.50 3.99
CA ILE A 43 -11.79 5.98 3.12
C ILE A 43 -10.46 6.11 3.86
N PHE A 44 -10.47 6.61 5.09
CA PHE A 44 -9.26 6.79 5.88
C PHE A 44 -8.68 5.43 6.27
N LEU A 45 -9.53 4.52 6.77
CA LEU A 45 -9.14 3.14 7.06
C LEU A 45 -8.63 2.42 5.81
N THR A 46 -9.23 2.67 4.65
CA THR A 46 -8.81 2.09 3.37
C THR A 46 -7.40 2.51 3.01
N VAL A 47 -7.09 3.80 3.04
CA VAL A 47 -5.75 4.31 2.70
C VAL A 47 -4.72 3.79 3.71
N GLN A 48 -5.06 3.81 5.01
CA GLN A 48 -4.19 3.30 6.07
C GLN A 48 -3.87 1.81 5.88
N GLN A 49 -4.89 0.98 5.67
CA GLN A 49 -4.72 -0.46 5.47
C GLN A 49 -3.93 -0.78 4.19
N SER A 50 -4.20 -0.06 3.10
CA SER A 50 -3.47 -0.26 1.84
C SER A 50 -1.99 0.11 1.95
N LYS A 51 -1.66 1.18 2.67
CA LYS A 51 -0.27 1.56 2.90
C LYS A 51 0.44 0.54 3.81
N LEU A 52 -0.21 0.09 4.89
CA LEU A 52 0.32 -0.99 5.75
C LEU A 52 0.56 -2.28 4.96
N TYR A 53 -0.36 -2.65 4.08
CA TYR A 53 -0.25 -3.84 3.24
C TYR A 53 0.96 -3.76 2.32
N VAL A 54 1.11 -2.67 1.57
CA VAL A 54 2.24 -2.47 0.65
C VAL A 54 3.58 -2.43 1.41
N THR A 55 3.64 -1.76 2.55
CA THR A 55 4.85 -1.73 3.38
C THR A 55 5.23 -3.15 3.82
N SER A 56 4.27 -3.94 4.29
CA SER A 56 4.53 -5.33 4.68
C SER A 56 4.94 -6.17 3.46
N ALA A 57 4.26 -6.06 2.33
CA ALA A 57 4.58 -6.79 1.11
C ALA A 57 5.98 -6.45 0.56
N LEU A 58 6.48 -5.24 0.82
CA LEU A 58 7.86 -4.82 0.55
C LEU A 58 8.86 -5.43 1.53
N GLU A 59 8.56 -5.46 2.83
CA GLU A 59 9.42 -6.07 3.85
C GLU A 59 9.68 -7.56 3.60
N TYR A 60 8.67 -8.25 3.11
CA TYR A 60 8.73 -9.69 2.83
C TYR A 60 8.94 -10.02 1.34
N SER A 61 9.36 -9.03 0.55
CA SER A 61 9.68 -9.20 -0.86
C SER A 61 10.86 -10.14 -1.06
N LEU A 62 10.87 -10.86 -2.19
CA LEU A 62 11.93 -11.79 -2.53
C LEU A 62 12.88 -11.16 -3.55
N THR A 63 14.17 -11.17 -3.22
CA THR A 63 15.20 -10.72 -4.15
C THR A 63 15.45 -11.81 -5.19
N ILE A 64 15.02 -11.58 -6.44
CA ILE A 64 15.26 -12.48 -7.57
C ILE A 64 16.16 -11.77 -8.59
N GLY A 65 17.26 -12.44 -8.94
CA GLY A 65 18.23 -11.90 -9.90
C GLY A 65 19.00 -10.68 -9.36
N LYS A 66 19.48 -9.83 -10.27
CA LYS A 66 20.31 -8.65 -9.95
C LYS A 66 19.63 -7.31 -10.25
N GLY A 67 18.37 -7.34 -10.69
CA GLY A 67 17.60 -6.15 -11.08
C GLY A 67 16.79 -5.55 -9.93
N GLN A 68 15.89 -4.61 -10.26
CA GLN A 68 14.88 -4.13 -9.32
C GLN A 68 13.89 -5.27 -9.04
N GLY A 69 13.70 -5.60 -7.76
CA GLY A 69 12.80 -6.67 -7.34
C GLY A 69 11.33 -6.24 -7.34
N PHE A 70 10.44 -7.20 -7.12
CA PHE A 70 8.99 -7.00 -7.12
C PHE A 70 8.41 -7.06 -5.71
N VAL A 71 7.27 -6.38 -5.51
CA VAL A 71 6.48 -6.48 -4.29
C VAL A 71 5.84 -7.87 -4.17
N ARG A 72 5.85 -8.45 -2.97
CA ARG A 72 5.19 -9.74 -2.73
C ARG A 72 3.68 -9.57 -2.57
N HIS A 73 2.96 -9.61 -3.69
CA HIS A 73 1.51 -9.40 -3.72
C HIS A 73 0.69 -10.36 -2.85
N PHE A 74 1.15 -11.58 -2.57
CA PHE A 74 0.40 -12.58 -1.80
C PHE A 74 0.80 -12.68 -0.32
N TYR A 75 1.54 -11.70 0.19
CA TYR A 75 1.76 -11.61 1.63
C TYR A 75 0.42 -11.32 2.36
N PRO A 76 0.09 -11.97 3.50
CA PRO A 76 0.85 -12.97 4.24
C PRO A 76 0.50 -14.43 3.91
N PHE A 77 -0.41 -14.69 2.97
CA PHE A 77 -1.05 -16.00 2.78
C PHE A 77 -0.10 -17.17 2.49
N PHE A 78 1.04 -16.92 1.83
CA PHE A 78 2.02 -17.98 1.54
C PHE A 78 3.35 -17.66 2.19
N PRO A 79 3.75 -18.28 3.31
CA PRO A 79 5.11 -18.12 3.85
C PRO A 79 6.15 -18.56 2.81
N LEU A 80 7.23 -17.79 2.69
CA LEU A 80 8.41 -18.25 1.94
C LEU A 80 9.12 -19.25 2.88
N ALA A 81 9.25 -20.49 2.42
CA ALA A 81 9.94 -21.56 3.12
C ALA A 81 11.45 -21.28 3.22
#